data_AF-A0A8H4BL93-F1
#
_entry.id   AF-A0A8H4BL93-F1
#
_cell.length_a   1.000
_cell.length_b   1.000
_cell.length_c   1.000
_cell.angle_alpha   90.00
_cell.angle_beta   90.00
_cell.angle_gamma   90.00
#
_symmetry.space_group_name_H-M   'P 1'
#
loop_
_entity.id
_entity.type
_entity.pdbx_description
1 polymer ?
#
loop_
_entity_poly.entity_id
_entity_poly.type
_entity_poly.pdbx_seq_one_letter_code
_entity_poly.pdbx_strand_id
1 'polypeptide(L)'
;MPHKVPTEELPSLERLIGIRARLSAVKRNRSSYLKMEDIMPLRLETEAEMKILSDMRGGKLLDKERELNRTDDVLDEVLQMLSLCFLSLGKKRESPAVYSQVVAIKHIFDRLEEFGVYEEEYLRPYKTKLDEINKILYVDDKSHALPDSVMQVLKYKYMQCSNIYDSLIATIHEVAPELIPIRDKMLRIRRHLASVCCRSDYLPSDIKPLQEKIRAIDNMRVNGKFLGEDGVSVPAGQAVLVNLLEQLFFWSHDLIIACSDDFSPNLQSIRERLLEIKNQLERLELTHKWTLRQTDLFTYQHQLHDIVKMKYSDDNEEEAGDPTLLGKFLNEDGKTAPEGQTILEFLLNKCYRMIFVLLSESVPVSEALTPVYNQLTTVRQCLLAVKKTGAPCSAEELYPYQMKLTSIENLRKDGKFYDDRGHIPEGQALCVDVLEECYLLLASLRESSEAEEGVTAEQPVSAAN
;
A
#
# COMPACT_ATOMS: atom_id res chain seq x y z
N MET A 1 27.87 -7.07 -8.49
CA MET A 1 27.92 -8.40 -9.16
C MET A 1 26.72 -9.24 -8.70
N PRO A 2 26.21 -10.25 -9.42
CA PRO A 2 25.11 -11.06 -8.87
C PRO A 2 25.60 -11.74 -7.59
N HIS A 3 24.89 -11.56 -6.48
CA HIS A 3 25.18 -12.20 -5.19
C HIS A 3 25.46 -13.69 -5.42
N LYS A 4 26.65 -14.15 -5.01
CA LYS A 4 27.17 -15.49 -5.30
C LYS A 4 26.20 -16.54 -4.76
N VAL A 5 25.52 -17.24 -5.65
CA VAL A 5 24.57 -18.29 -5.26
C VAL A 5 25.37 -19.54 -4.90
N PRO A 6 25.17 -20.13 -3.70
CA PRO A 6 25.80 -21.40 -3.35
C PRO A 6 25.46 -22.47 -4.40
N THR A 7 26.44 -23.31 -4.76
CA THR A 7 26.25 -24.35 -5.79
C THR A 7 25.10 -25.30 -5.46
N GLU A 8 24.86 -25.53 -4.17
CA GLU A 8 23.77 -26.36 -3.67
C GLU A 8 22.37 -25.73 -3.90
N GLU A 9 22.28 -24.40 -3.96
CA GLU A 9 21.02 -23.68 -4.17
C GLU A 9 20.67 -23.47 -5.66
N LEU A 10 21.62 -23.69 -6.58
CA LEU A 10 21.42 -23.49 -8.02
C LEU A 10 20.21 -24.28 -8.58
N PRO A 11 20.00 -25.57 -8.24
CA PRO A 11 18.83 -26.30 -8.75
C PRO A 11 17.50 -25.70 -8.26
N SER A 12 17.46 -25.21 -7.02
CA SER A 12 16.27 -24.57 -6.46
C SER A 12 16.02 -23.20 -7.11
N LEU A 13 17.08 -22.44 -7.38
CA LEU A 13 17.00 -21.19 -8.13
C LEU A 13 16.38 -21.42 -9.52
N GLU A 14 16.85 -22.43 -10.26
CA GLU A 14 16.32 -22.76 -11.60
C GLU A 14 14.82 -23.10 -11.56
N ARG A 15 14.40 -23.91 -10.57
CA ARG A 15 12.98 -24.27 -10.40
C ARG A 15 12.12 -23.06 -10.04
N LEU A 16 12.59 -22.20 -9.13
CA LEU A 16 11.91 -20.96 -8.78
C LEU A 16 11.79 -19.98 -9.96
N ILE A 17 12.82 -19.88 -10.82
CA ILE A 17 12.76 -19.10 -12.06
C ILE A 17 11.67 -19.66 -12.99
N GLY A 18 11.56 -20.98 -13.11
CA GLY A 18 10.51 -21.65 -13.88
C GLY A 18 9.10 -21.33 -13.34
N ILE A 19 8.92 -21.38 -12.02
CA ILE A 19 7.66 -21.02 -11.36
C ILE A 19 7.32 -19.54 -11.62
N ARG A 20 8.28 -18.62 -11.45
CA ARG A 20 8.12 -17.19 -11.73
C ARG A 20 7.67 -16.92 -13.17
N ALA A 21 8.24 -17.62 -14.14
CA ALA A 21 7.88 -17.48 -15.55
C ALA A 21 6.43 -17.94 -15.80
N ARG A 22 6.01 -19.06 -15.21
CA ARG A 22 4.62 -19.55 -15.30
C ARG A 22 3.62 -18.61 -14.61
N LEU A 23 3.94 -18.12 -13.41
CA LEU A 23 3.12 -17.10 -12.73
C LEU A 23 3.00 -15.82 -13.57
N SER A 24 4.07 -15.43 -14.26
CA SER A 24 4.06 -14.26 -15.16
C SER A 24 3.13 -14.48 -16.36
N ALA A 25 3.11 -15.69 -16.92
CA ALA A 25 2.19 -16.06 -17.99
C ALA A 25 0.73 -16.02 -17.52
N VAL A 26 0.44 -16.59 -16.34
CA VAL A 26 -0.90 -16.56 -15.74
C VAL A 26 -1.36 -15.12 -15.50
N LYS A 27 -0.51 -14.27 -14.93
CA LYS A 27 -0.79 -12.84 -14.73
C LYS A 27 -1.14 -12.13 -16.04
N ARG A 28 -0.38 -12.38 -17.12
CA ARG A 28 -0.56 -11.72 -18.43
C ARG A 28 -1.80 -12.18 -19.18
N ASN A 29 -2.37 -13.34 -18.81
CA ASN A 29 -3.56 -13.84 -19.47
C ASN A 29 -4.80 -13.01 -19.10
N ARG A 30 -5.27 -12.20 -20.06
CA ARG A 30 -6.48 -11.38 -19.97
C ARG A 30 -7.70 -12.01 -20.64
N SER A 31 -7.55 -13.18 -21.26
CA SER A 31 -8.66 -13.85 -21.97
C SER A 31 -9.69 -14.47 -21.01
N SER A 32 -9.30 -14.70 -19.75
CA SER A 32 -10.20 -15.19 -18.70
C SER A 32 -9.84 -14.61 -17.33
N TYR A 33 -10.80 -14.67 -16.41
CA TYR A 33 -10.57 -14.41 -14.99
C TYR A 33 -9.55 -15.38 -14.40
N LEU A 34 -8.82 -14.91 -13.39
CA LEU A 34 -7.88 -15.75 -12.63
C LEU A 34 -8.64 -16.81 -11.83
N LYS A 35 -8.13 -18.05 -11.83
CA LYS A 35 -8.77 -19.19 -11.14
C LYS A 35 -7.83 -19.85 -10.15
N MET A 36 -8.43 -20.47 -9.13
CA MET A 36 -7.68 -21.21 -8.11
C MET A 36 -6.94 -22.41 -8.70
N GLU A 37 -7.54 -23.08 -9.69
CA GLU A 37 -6.95 -24.23 -10.41
C GLU A 37 -5.62 -23.88 -11.09
N ASP A 38 -5.47 -22.66 -11.58
CA ASP A 38 -4.26 -22.21 -12.28
C ASP A 38 -3.13 -21.84 -11.30
N ILE A 39 -3.49 -21.50 -10.05
CA ILE A 39 -2.58 -20.96 -9.03
C ILE A 39 -2.17 -22.02 -8.00
N MET A 40 -3.08 -22.94 -7.64
CA MET A 40 -2.81 -23.96 -6.63
C MET A 40 -1.59 -24.85 -6.94
N PRO A 41 -1.40 -25.35 -8.18
CA PRO A 41 -0.21 -26.13 -8.52
C PRO A 41 1.07 -25.32 -8.30
N LEU A 42 1.09 -24.06 -8.74
CA LEU A 42 2.23 -23.16 -8.59
C LEU A 42 2.55 -22.87 -7.11
N ARG A 43 1.52 -22.72 -6.28
CA ARG A 43 1.69 -22.59 -4.83
C ARG A 43 2.34 -23.85 -4.25
N LEU A 44 1.77 -25.03 -4.49
CA LEU A 44 2.28 -26.28 -3.93
C LEU A 44 3.71 -26.58 -4.38
N GLU A 45 4.05 -26.30 -5.63
CA GLU A 45 5.43 -26.38 -6.14
C GLU A 45 6.37 -25.42 -5.38
N THR A 46 5.94 -24.17 -5.18
CA THR A 46 6.72 -23.19 -4.41
C THR A 46 6.94 -23.65 -2.97
N GLU A 47 5.92 -24.22 -2.33
CA GLU A 47 6.01 -24.73 -0.96
C GLU A 47 6.98 -25.91 -0.84
N ALA A 48 6.98 -26.81 -1.83
CA ALA A 48 7.94 -27.89 -1.91
C ALA A 48 9.38 -27.36 -2.06
N GLU A 49 9.60 -26.37 -2.93
CA GLU A 49 10.92 -25.74 -3.09
C GLU A 49 11.38 -25.02 -1.83
N MET A 50 10.48 -24.31 -1.14
CA MET A 50 10.77 -23.67 0.14
C MET A 50 11.17 -24.69 1.20
N LYS A 51 10.53 -25.86 1.23
CA LYS A 51 10.93 -26.93 2.14
C LYS A 51 12.33 -27.45 1.83
N ILE A 52 12.64 -27.72 0.56
CA ILE A 52 13.98 -28.15 0.13
C ILE A 52 15.04 -27.10 0.52
N LEU A 53 14.76 -25.83 0.25
CA LEU A 53 15.64 -24.71 0.65
C LEU A 53 15.81 -24.61 2.17
N SER A 54 14.72 -24.78 2.93
CA SER A 54 14.76 -24.79 4.39
C SER A 54 15.66 -25.92 4.90
N ASP A 55 15.51 -27.13 4.36
CA ASP A 55 16.28 -28.30 4.78
C ASP A 55 17.79 -28.12 4.47
N MET A 56 18.13 -27.58 3.30
CA MET A 56 19.52 -27.25 2.94
C MET A 56 20.12 -26.17 3.86
N ARG A 57 19.30 -25.26 4.37
CA ARG A 57 19.72 -24.16 5.26
C ARG A 57 19.60 -24.50 6.75
N GLY A 58 19.45 -25.77 7.11
CA GLY A 58 19.40 -26.20 8.52
C GLY A 58 18.09 -25.88 9.24
N GLY A 59 16.97 -25.80 8.51
CA GLY A 59 15.63 -25.59 9.05
C GLY A 59 15.20 -24.12 9.18
N LYS A 60 15.99 -23.17 8.69
CA LYS A 60 15.62 -21.76 8.62
C LYS A 60 15.85 -21.19 7.23
N LEU A 61 14.78 -20.70 6.60
CA LEU A 61 14.86 -20.08 5.27
C LEU A 61 15.48 -18.69 5.31
N LEU A 62 15.07 -17.87 6.30
CA LEU A 62 15.50 -16.50 6.48
C LEU A 62 15.99 -16.32 7.92
N ASP A 63 17.17 -15.74 8.07
CA ASP A 63 17.76 -15.33 9.35
C ASP A 63 18.45 -13.97 9.17
N LYS A 64 18.62 -13.22 10.27
CA LYS A 64 19.29 -11.90 10.26
C LYS A 64 20.78 -12.00 9.92
N GLU A 65 21.39 -13.14 10.24
CA GLU A 65 22.83 -13.37 10.06
C GLU A 65 23.20 -13.85 8.65
N ARG A 66 22.19 -14.16 7.80
CA ARG A 66 22.40 -14.70 6.46
C ARG A 66 22.32 -13.58 5.43
N GLU A 67 23.35 -13.47 4.60
CA GLU A 67 23.34 -12.61 3.44
C GLU A 67 22.31 -13.10 2.40
N LEU A 68 21.52 -12.16 1.89
CA LEU A 68 20.52 -12.45 0.87
C LEU A 68 21.21 -12.68 -0.47
N ASN A 69 20.79 -13.72 -1.18
CA ASN A 69 21.33 -14.05 -2.48
C ASN A 69 20.26 -14.00 -3.58
N ARG A 70 20.66 -14.31 -4.82
CA ARG A 70 19.74 -14.30 -5.97
C ARG A 70 18.57 -15.29 -5.84
N THR A 71 18.76 -16.40 -5.13
CA THR A 71 17.67 -17.35 -4.82
C THR A 71 16.61 -16.68 -3.94
N ASP A 72 17.03 -15.89 -2.96
CA ASP A 72 16.13 -15.16 -2.07
C ASP A 72 15.37 -14.06 -2.82
N ASP A 73 16.02 -13.35 -3.75
CA ASP A 73 15.37 -12.40 -4.66
C ASP A 73 14.23 -13.05 -5.46
N VAL A 74 14.52 -14.18 -6.13
CA VAL A 74 13.53 -14.86 -6.97
C VAL A 74 12.41 -15.45 -6.13
N LEU A 75 12.72 -15.99 -4.94
CA LEU A 75 11.72 -16.49 -4.00
C LEU A 75 10.79 -15.36 -3.54
N ASP A 76 11.34 -14.20 -3.18
CA ASP A 76 10.55 -13.03 -2.76
C ASP A 76 9.60 -12.58 -3.88
N GLU A 77 10.08 -12.54 -5.14
CA GLU A 77 9.24 -12.24 -6.29
C GLU A 77 8.11 -13.28 -6.50
N VAL A 78 8.41 -14.58 -6.42
CA VAL A 78 7.41 -15.65 -6.54
C VAL A 78 6.33 -15.51 -5.46
N LEU A 79 6.73 -15.25 -4.21
CA LEU A 79 5.80 -15.07 -3.09
C LEU A 79 4.94 -13.82 -3.24
N GLN A 80 5.51 -12.70 -3.71
CA GLN A 80 4.74 -11.49 -4.03
C GLN A 80 3.71 -11.76 -5.13
N MET A 81 4.11 -12.45 -6.22
CA MET A 81 3.20 -12.78 -7.32
C MET A 81 2.06 -13.71 -6.88
N LEU A 82 2.37 -14.76 -6.12
CA LEU A 82 1.36 -15.65 -5.54
C LEU A 82 0.40 -14.87 -4.65
N SER A 83 0.92 -14.01 -3.77
CA SER A 83 0.08 -13.19 -2.90
C SER A 83 -0.89 -12.30 -3.66
N LEU A 84 -0.43 -11.63 -4.72
CA LEU A 84 -1.30 -10.81 -5.56
C LEU A 84 -2.33 -11.64 -6.34
N CYS A 85 -2.00 -12.88 -6.69
CA CYS A 85 -2.96 -13.82 -7.28
C CYS A 85 -4.07 -14.15 -6.27
N PHE A 86 -3.72 -14.49 -5.03
CA PHE A 86 -4.70 -14.74 -3.96
C PHE A 86 -5.57 -13.51 -3.65
N LEU A 87 -4.99 -12.31 -3.65
CA LEU A 87 -5.75 -11.07 -3.52
C LEU A 87 -6.73 -10.88 -4.69
N SER A 88 -6.33 -11.22 -5.92
CA SER A 88 -7.21 -11.15 -7.11
C SER A 88 -8.33 -12.19 -7.08
N LEU A 89 -8.11 -13.32 -6.40
CA LEU A 89 -9.13 -14.34 -6.13
C LEU A 89 -10.08 -13.95 -4.99
N GLY A 90 -9.89 -12.80 -4.32
CA GLY A 90 -10.72 -12.38 -3.18
C GLY A 90 -10.36 -13.04 -1.85
N LYS A 91 -9.34 -13.92 -1.81
CA LYS A 91 -8.93 -14.73 -0.64
C LYS A 91 -8.08 -13.97 0.38
N LYS A 92 -8.52 -12.77 0.77
CA LYS A 92 -7.71 -11.84 1.58
C LYS A 92 -7.48 -12.23 3.02
N ARG A 93 -8.24 -13.20 3.52
CA ARG A 93 -8.17 -13.67 4.91
C ARG A 93 -7.28 -14.91 5.07
N GLU A 94 -6.55 -15.29 4.02
CA GLU A 94 -5.61 -16.40 4.04
C GLU A 94 -4.17 -15.87 4.02
N SER A 95 -3.27 -16.56 4.72
CA SER A 95 -1.85 -16.19 4.82
C SER A 95 -1.14 -16.00 3.48
N PRO A 96 -1.40 -16.77 2.40
CA PRO A 96 -0.78 -16.50 1.10
C PRO A 96 -1.09 -15.09 0.57
N ALA A 97 -2.24 -14.51 0.90
CA ALA A 97 -2.65 -13.20 0.42
C ALA A 97 -1.92 -12.03 1.13
N VAL A 98 -1.28 -12.26 2.27
CA VAL A 98 -0.70 -11.17 3.08
C VAL A 98 0.72 -10.77 2.66
N TYR A 99 1.46 -11.64 1.96
CA TYR A 99 2.89 -11.43 1.68
C TYR A 99 3.16 -10.10 0.96
N SER A 100 2.43 -9.81 -0.13
CA SER A 100 2.62 -8.59 -0.92
C SER A 100 2.30 -7.32 -0.11
N GLN A 101 1.37 -7.41 0.84
CA GLN A 101 1.02 -6.32 1.75
C GLN A 101 2.15 -6.08 2.77
N VAL A 102 2.71 -7.16 3.35
CA VAL A 102 3.86 -7.07 4.27
C VAL A 102 5.08 -6.47 3.55
N VAL A 103 5.38 -6.92 2.34
CA VAL A 103 6.49 -6.38 1.55
C VAL A 103 6.28 -4.90 1.21
N ALA A 104 5.06 -4.51 0.82
CA ALA A 104 4.75 -3.10 0.58
C ALA A 104 4.92 -2.24 1.86
N ILE A 105 4.48 -2.74 3.02
CA ILE A 105 4.69 -2.06 4.31
C ILE A 105 6.19 -1.96 4.61
N LYS A 106 6.95 -3.04 4.42
CA LYS A 106 8.40 -3.06 4.64
C LYS A 106 9.10 -2.00 3.80
N HIS A 107 8.84 -1.94 2.49
CA HIS A 107 9.45 -0.92 1.64
C HIS A 107 9.09 0.50 2.07
N ILE A 108 7.87 0.74 2.55
CA ILE A 108 7.52 2.05 3.11
C ILE A 108 8.34 2.29 4.37
N PHE A 109 8.38 1.34 5.30
CA PHE A 109 9.05 1.47 6.61
C PHE A 109 10.56 1.63 6.50
N ASP A 110 11.23 0.89 5.63
CA ASP A 110 12.66 1.05 5.37
C ASP A 110 12.96 2.49 4.93
N ARG A 111 12.08 3.10 4.12
CA ARG A 111 12.19 4.53 3.77
C ARG A 111 11.77 5.45 4.90
N LEU A 112 10.78 5.06 5.71
CA LEU A 112 10.35 5.90 6.83
C LEU A 112 11.45 6.06 7.88
N GLU A 113 12.21 5.00 8.13
CA GLU A 113 13.38 5.01 8.99
C GLU A 113 14.44 6.02 8.49
N GLU A 114 14.62 6.16 7.16
CA GLU A 114 15.49 7.19 6.56
C GLU A 114 15.00 8.63 6.84
N PHE A 115 13.70 8.93 6.72
CA PHE A 115 13.18 10.31 6.96
C PHE A 115 12.80 10.64 8.42
N GLY A 116 13.06 9.75 9.38
CA GLY A 116 12.96 10.04 10.82
C GLY A 116 11.54 10.15 11.39
N VAL A 117 11.11 11.36 11.78
CA VAL A 117 9.95 11.57 12.68
C VAL A 117 8.62 11.68 11.91
N TYR A 118 7.53 11.16 12.48
CA TYR A 118 6.19 11.23 11.91
C TYR A 118 5.12 11.68 12.90
N GLU A 119 3.95 12.05 12.37
CA GLU A 119 2.75 12.15 13.20
C GLU A 119 2.23 10.74 13.48
N GLU A 120 1.75 10.48 14.68
CA GLU A 120 1.21 9.16 15.04
C GLU A 120 0.03 8.76 14.12
N GLU A 121 -0.82 9.73 13.77
CA GLU A 121 -1.94 9.52 12.85
C GLU A 121 -1.51 9.01 11.48
N TYR A 122 -0.32 9.39 11.03
CA TYR A 122 0.25 8.92 9.76
C TYR A 122 0.63 7.44 9.81
N LEU A 123 0.98 6.92 11.00
CA LEU A 123 1.36 5.53 11.20
C LEU A 123 0.15 4.61 11.47
N ARG A 124 -1.00 5.19 11.86
CA ARG A 124 -2.23 4.45 12.22
C ARG A 124 -2.74 3.47 11.14
N PRO A 125 -2.76 3.80 9.83
CA PRO A 125 -3.20 2.85 8.81
C PRO A 125 -2.32 1.59 8.74
N TYR A 126 -1.01 1.75 8.93
CA TYR A 126 -0.06 0.64 8.94
C TYR A 126 -0.24 -0.24 10.16
N LYS A 127 -0.47 0.34 11.34
CA LYS A 127 -0.77 -0.42 12.56
C LYS A 127 -2.01 -1.29 12.39
N THR A 128 -3.09 -0.68 11.91
CA THR A 128 -4.35 -1.38 11.65
C THR A 128 -4.11 -2.57 10.72
N LYS A 129 -3.33 -2.35 9.64
CA LYS A 129 -3.00 -3.40 8.68
C LYS A 129 -2.11 -4.51 9.27
N LEU A 130 -1.10 -4.15 10.06
CA LEU A 130 -0.25 -5.12 10.75
C LEU A 130 -1.05 -5.96 11.75
N ASP A 131 -1.99 -5.37 12.46
CA ASP A 131 -2.86 -6.09 13.39
C ASP A 131 -3.81 -7.06 12.67
N GLU A 132 -4.33 -6.68 11.49
CA GLU A 132 -5.08 -7.59 10.61
C GLU A 132 -4.22 -8.77 10.15
N ILE A 133 -3.01 -8.49 9.65
CA ILE A 133 -2.08 -9.52 9.17
C ILE A 133 -1.72 -10.48 10.31
N ASN A 134 -1.43 -9.95 11.51
CA ASN A 134 -1.12 -10.77 12.67
C ASN A 134 -2.26 -11.73 13.04
N LYS A 135 -3.52 -11.25 12.97
CA LYS A 135 -4.69 -12.10 13.22
C LYS A 135 -4.79 -13.24 12.20
N ILE A 136 -4.55 -12.95 10.92
CA ILE A 136 -4.56 -13.97 9.84
C ILE A 136 -3.47 -15.01 10.11
N LEU A 137 -2.22 -14.56 10.32
CA LEU A 137 -1.08 -15.44 10.58
C LEU A 137 -1.31 -16.31 11.82
N TYR A 138 -1.88 -15.76 12.90
CA TYR A 138 -2.17 -16.51 14.12
C TYR A 138 -3.17 -17.63 13.93
N VAL A 139 -4.25 -17.38 13.17
CA VAL A 139 -5.27 -18.39 12.87
C VAL A 139 -4.68 -19.51 12.02
N ASP A 140 -3.99 -19.14 10.94
CA ASP A 140 -3.47 -20.11 9.98
C ASP A 140 -2.33 -20.97 10.54
N ASP A 141 -1.51 -20.39 11.43
CA ASP A 141 -0.47 -21.11 12.18
C ASP A 141 -1.08 -22.16 13.12
N LYS A 142 -2.15 -21.81 13.84
CA LYS A 142 -2.85 -22.75 14.72
C LYS A 142 -3.55 -23.88 13.98
N SER A 143 -4.06 -23.61 12.78
CA SER A 143 -4.71 -24.61 11.94
C SER A 143 -3.74 -25.40 11.06
N HIS A 144 -2.43 -25.10 11.11
CA HIS A 144 -1.42 -25.65 10.20
C HIS A 144 -1.83 -25.54 8.72
N ALA A 145 -2.37 -24.37 8.33
CA ALA A 145 -2.90 -24.15 6.98
C ALA A 145 -1.82 -24.13 5.90
N LEU A 146 -0.58 -23.79 6.27
CA LEU A 146 0.60 -23.76 5.41
C LEU A 146 1.74 -24.56 6.05
N PRO A 147 2.70 -25.06 5.25
CA PRO A 147 3.93 -25.65 5.79
C PRO A 147 4.71 -24.67 6.68
N ASP A 148 5.38 -25.21 7.70
CA ASP A 148 6.13 -24.42 8.68
C ASP A 148 7.20 -23.53 8.04
N SER A 149 7.84 -23.99 6.96
CA SER A 149 8.83 -23.23 6.20
C SER A 149 8.25 -21.93 5.61
N VAL A 150 7.01 -21.98 5.11
CA VAL A 150 6.30 -20.83 4.54
C VAL A 150 5.86 -19.88 5.65
N MET A 151 5.30 -20.44 6.72
CA MET A 151 4.83 -19.66 7.87
C MET A 151 5.99 -18.93 8.56
N GLN A 152 7.17 -19.57 8.65
CA GLN A 152 8.39 -18.97 9.17
C GLN A 152 8.78 -17.70 8.39
N VAL A 153 8.77 -17.75 7.06
CA VAL A 153 9.11 -16.60 6.20
C VAL A 153 8.11 -15.45 6.38
N LEU A 154 6.81 -15.75 6.41
CA LEU A 154 5.76 -14.76 6.64
C LEU A 154 5.90 -14.08 8.01
N LYS A 155 6.07 -14.87 9.08
CA LYS A 155 6.29 -14.37 10.44
C LYS A 155 7.56 -13.53 10.51
N TYR A 156 8.64 -13.96 9.88
CA TYR A 156 9.89 -13.20 9.87
C TYR A 156 9.70 -11.81 9.25
N LYS A 157 9.12 -11.72 8.06
CA LYS A 157 8.86 -10.44 7.36
C LYS A 157 7.87 -9.55 8.15
N TYR A 158 6.84 -10.15 8.74
CA TYR A 158 5.91 -9.45 9.63
C TYR A 158 6.63 -8.86 10.85
N MET A 159 7.47 -9.65 11.54
CA MET A 159 8.22 -9.22 12.71
C MET A 159 9.20 -8.09 12.38
N GLN A 160 9.84 -8.12 11.21
CA GLN A 160 10.66 -7.00 10.74
C GLN A 160 9.83 -5.70 10.67
N CYS A 161 8.65 -5.75 10.06
CA CYS A 161 7.78 -4.57 9.98
C CYS A 161 7.32 -4.11 11.37
N SER A 162 6.94 -5.04 12.25
CA SER A 162 6.50 -4.71 13.62
C SER A 162 7.61 -4.01 14.40
N ASN A 163 8.85 -4.53 14.33
CA ASN A 163 9.98 -3.93 15.05
C ASN A 163 10.29 -2.51 14.55
N ILE A 164 10.24 -2.27 13.24
CA ILE A 164 10.45 -0.92 12.68
C ILE A 164 9.30 0.01 13.13
N TYR A 165 8.05 -0.46 13.12
CA TYR A 165 6.92 0.30 13.63
C TYR A 165 7.10 0.71 15.10
N ASP A 166 7.50 -0.23 15.95
CA ASP A 166 7.71 0.02 17.38
C ASP A 166 8.84 1.04 17.60
N SER A 167 9.92 0.96 16.82
CA SER A 167 11.01 1.94 16.81
C SER A 167 10.53 3.35 16.39
N LEU A 168 9.75 3.44 15.32
CA LEU A 168 9.18 4.70 14.83
C LEU A 168 8.24 5.33 15.87
N ILE A 169 7.38 4.53 16.52
CA ILE A 169 6.48 5.01 17.58
C ILE A 169 7.24 5.45 18.83
N ALA A 170 8.27 4.70 19.24
CA ALA A 170 9.11 5.08 20.38
C ALA A 170 9.76 6.46 20.16
N THR A 171 10.25 6.72 18.93
CA THR A 171 10.84 8.02 18.55
C THR A 171 9.80 9.15 18.62
N ILE A 172 8.53 8.89 18.26
CA ILE A 172 7.45 9.89 18.34
C ILE A 172 7.15 10.27 19.80
N HIS A 173 7.18 9.30 20.72
CA HIS A 173 6.88 9.49 22.14
C HIS A 173 8.05 10.09 22.95
N GLU A 174 9.25 10.19 22.39
CA GLU A 174 10.39 10.86 23.03
C GLU A 174 10.20 12.38 23.15
N VAL A 175 9.38 12.97 22.26
CA VAL A 175 9.17 14.41 22.16
C VAL A 175 8.21 14.90 23.25
N ALA A 176 8.70 15.81 24.09
CA ALA A 176 7.89 16.40 25.16
C ALA A 176 6.70 17.22 24.63
N PRO A 177 5.58 17.31 25.37
CA PRO A 177 4.36 18.00 24.91
C PRO A 177 4.57 19.44 24.45
N GLU A 178 5.52 20.15 25.06
CA GLU A 178 5.86 21.54 24.75
C GLU A 178 6.48 21.69 23.35
N LEU A 179 7.15 20.65 22.85
CA LEU A 179 7.79 20.65 21.53
C LEU A 179 6.88 20.15 20.41
N ILE A 180 5.74 19.53 20.74
CA ILE A 180 4.76 19.03 19.76
C ILE A 180 4.34 20.12 18.76
N PRO A 181 3.99 21.36 19.17
CA PRO A 181 3.59 22.39 18.22
C PRO A 181 4.70 22.76 17.21
N ILE A 182 5.96 22.70 17.62
CA ILE A 182 7.12 22.98 16.75
C ILE A 182 7.34 21.82 15.79
N ARG A 183 7.32 20.59 16.32
CA ARG A 183 7.39 19.35 15.52
C ARG A 183 6.31 19.34 14.44
N ASP A 184 5.06 19.63 14.80
CA ASP A 184 3.94 19.59 13.84
C ASP A 184 4.09 20.66 12.74
N LYS A 185 4.67 21.83 13.04
CA LYS A 185 5.03 22.83 12.02
C LYS A 185 6.09 22.28 11.05
N MET A 186 7.14 21.65 11.57
CA MET A 186 8.18 21.01 10.74
C MET A 186 7.61 19.88 9.87
N LEU A 187 6.75 19.03 10.43
CA LEU A 187 6.11 17.94 9.70
C LEU A 187 5.15 18.44 8.61
N ARG A 188 4.44 19.56 8.84
CA ARG A 188 3.66 20.24 7.80
C ARG A 188 4.54 20.75 6.66
N ILE A 189 5.70 21.35 6.95
CA ILE A 189 6.65 21.78 5.93
C ILE A 189 7.13 20.59 5.11
N ARG A 190 7.51 19.47 5.77
CA ARG A 190 7.92 18.24 5.08
C ARG A 190 6.83 17.72 4.14
N ARG A 191 5.57 17.66 4.59
CA ARG A 191 4.44 17.26 3.74
C ARG A 191 4.28 18.19 2.53
N HIS A 192 4.49 19.48 2.73
CA HIS A 192 4.44 20.46 1.65
C HIS A 192 5.58 20.24 0.64
N LEU A 193 6.82 20.05 1.10
CA LEU A 193 7.97 19.72 0.24
C LEU A 193 7.69 18.47 -0.60
N ALA A 194 7.27 17.38 0.05
CA ALA A 194 6.93 16.13 -0.62
C ALA A 194 5.82 16.29 -1.67
N SER A 195 4.80 17.10 -1.36
CA SER A 195 3.69 17.37 -2.28
C SER A 195 4.13 18.20 -3.50
N VAL A 196 5.01 19.18 -3.31
CA VAL A 196 5.48 20.07 -4.38
C VAL A 196 6.43 19.32 -5.31
N CYS A 197 7.43 18.62 -4.77
CA CYS A 197 8.46 17.97 -5.59
C CYS A 197 7.93 16.78 -6.41
N CYS A 198 6.80 16.19 -5.99
CA CYS A 198 6.13 15.12 -6.74
C CYS A 198 5.27 15.64 -7.91
N ARG A 199 5.21 16.96 -8.14
CA ARG A 199 4.62 17.55 -9.35
C ARG A 199 5.64 17.49 -10.49
N SER A 200 5.14 17.36 -11.72
CA SER A 200 6.00 17.29 -12.91
C SER A 200 6.78 18.58 -13.18
N ASP A 201 6.26 19.73 -12.77
CA ASP A 201 6.68 21.06 -13.23
C ASP A 201 6.97 22.05 -12.10
N TYR A 202 7.34 21.57 -10.91
CA TYR A 202 7.62 22.48 -9.80
C TYR A 202 8.89 23.32 -10.03
N LEU A 203 8.87 24.54 -9.48
CA LEU A 203 9.93 25.53 -9.63
C LEU A 203 10.62 25.83 -8.30
N PRO A 204 11.84 26.39 -8.32
CA PRO A 204 12.51 26.84 -7.09
C PRO A 204 11.68 27.84 -6.27
N SER A 205 10.85 28.64 -6.94
CA SER A 205 9.92 29.58 -6.28
C SER A 205 8.86 28.89 -5.42
N ASP A 206 8.55 27.62 -5.67
CA ASP A 206 7.61 26.85 -4.86
C ASP A 206 8.26 26.38 -3.54
N ILE A 207 9.59 26.25 -3.51
CA ILE A 207 10.35 25.75 -2.36
C ILE A 207 10.89 26.88 -1.47
N LYS A 208 11.28 28.02 -2.05
CA LYS A 208 11.83 29.18 -1.30
C LYS A 208 10.96 29.65 -0.13
N PRO A 209 9.62 29.77 -0.25
CA PRO A 209 8.75 30.13 0.88
C PRO A 209 8.78 29.09 2.02
N LEU A 210 9.06 27.82 1.71
CA LEU A 210 9.23 26.77 2.71
C LEU A 210 10.59 26.92 3.41
N GLN A 211 11.66 27.28 2.69
CA GLN A 211 12.96 27.59 3.31
C GLN A 211 12.88 28.75 4.32
N GLU A 212 12.10 29.78 4.01
CA GLU A 212 11.87 30.89 4.95
C GLU A 212 11.15 30.43 6.22
N LYS A 213 10.16 29.54 6.09
CA LYS A 213 9.49 28.94 7.26
C LYS A 213 10.43 28.07 8.08
N ILE A 214 11.33 27.32 7.43
CA ILE A 214 12.36 26.53 8.11
C ILE A 214 13.30 27.44 8.89
N ARG A 215 13.79 28.55 8.30
CA ARG A 215 14.59 29.57 8.98
C ARG A 215 13.84 30.24 10.14
N ALA A 216 12.55 30.50 9.97
CA ALA A 216 11.74 31.07 11.04
C ALA A 216 11.63 30.13 12.25
N ILE A 217 11.53 28.82 12.02
CA ILE A 217 11.57 27.81 13.09
C ILE A 217 12.95 27.75 13.72
N ASP A 218 14.01 27.79 12.91
CA ASP A 218 15.39 27.81 13.40
C ASP A 218 15.66 29.00 14.34
N ASN A 219 15.17 30.18 13.98
CA ASN A 219 15.27 31.40 14.79
C ASN A 219 14.52 31.33 16.14
N MET A 220 13.67 30.33 16.36
CA MET A 220 13.05 30.09 17.67
C MET A 220 14.04 29.45 18.66
N ARG A 221 15.17 28.90 18.19
CA ARG A 221 16.17 28.25 19.02
C ARG A 221 17.02 29.28 19.77
N VAL A 222 17.31 29.01 21.03
CA VAL A 222 18.27 29.76 21.85
C VAL A 222 19.43 28.83 22.17
N ASN A 223 20.65 29.22 21.82
CA ASN A 223 21.85 28.37 21.94
C ASN A 223 21.68 26.98 21.29
N GLY A 224 20.98 26.92 20.14
CA GLY A 224 20.74 25.68 19.40
C GLY A 224 19.63 24.78 19.97
N LYS A 225 18.91 25.22 21.02
CA LYS A 225 17.85 24.43 21.68
C LYS A 225 16.50 25.13 21.65
N PHE A 226 15.43 24.36 21.62
CA PHE A 226 14.06 24.84 21.84
C PHE A 226 13.79 24.85 23.35
N LEU A 227 13.51 26.03 23.92
CA LEU A 227 13.26 26.20 25.35
C LEU A 227 11.76 26.04 25.66
N GLY A 228 11.44 25.62 26.89
CA GLY A 228 10.06 25.57 27.39
C GLY A 228 9.46 26.96 27.64
N GLU A 229 8.19 27.00 28.07
CA GLU A 229 7.45 28.26 28.32
C GLU A 229 8.12 29.18 29.36
N ASP A 230 8.92 28.61 30.25
CA ASP A 230 9.71 29.31 31.27
C ASP A 230 10.98 29.99 30.72
N GLY A 231 11.34 29.75 29.46
CA GLY A 231 12.52 30.32 28.81
C GLY A 231 13.85 29.80 29.35
N VAL A 232 13.85 28.72 30.16
CA VAL A 232 15.06 28.16 30.79
C VAL A 232 15.10 26.64 30.68
N SER A 233 13.96 25.97 30.82
CA SER A 233 13.88 24.52 30.71
C SER A 233 14.20 24.05 29.29
N VAL A 234 14.86 22.89 29.20
CA VAL A 234 15.12 22.19 27.94
C VAL A 234 14.25 20.94 27.93
N PRO A 235 13.13 20.93 27.18
CA PRO A 235 12.25 19.78 27.09
C PRO A 235 12.92 18.59 26.38
N ALA A 236 12.48 17.37 26.69
CA ALA A 236 12.96 16.14 26.04
C ALA A 236 12.60 16.10 24.54
N GLY A 237 13.41 15.39 23.74
CA GLY A 237 13.23 15.28 22.28
C GLY A 237 13.94 16.36 21.46
N GLN A 238 14.92 17.08 22.02
CA GLN A 238 15.71 18.08 21.27
C GLN A 238 16.43 17.46 20.06
N ALA A 239 17.10 16.32 20.25
CA ALA A 239 17.85 15.66 19.18
C ALA A 239 16.95 15.31 17.98
N VAL A 240 15.73 14.85 18.29
CA VAL A 240 14.68 14.52 17.33
C VAL A 240 14.28 15.74 16.49
N LEU A 241 14.03 16.90 17.12
CA LEU A 241 13.68 18.13 16.41
C LEU A 241 14.85 18.75 15.65
N VAL A 242 16.07 18.69 16.20
CA VAL A 242 17.28 19.21 15.56
C VAL A 242 17.58 18.42 14.28
N ASN A 243 17.54 17.09 14.35
CA ASN A 243 17.73 16.23 13.19
C ASN A 243 16.66 16.51 12.11
N LEU A 244 15.38 16.59 12.50
CA LEU A 244 14.30 16.94 11.55
C LEU A 244 14.52 18.31 10.90
N LEU A 245 15.00 19.30 11.64
CA LEU A 245 15.29 20.64 11.12
C LEU A 245 16.46 20.62 10.13
N GLU A 246 17.53 19.92 10.44
CA GLU A 246 18.69 19.73 9.55
C GLU A 246 18.28 19.01 8.26
N GLN A 247 17.48 17.94 8.38
CA GLN A 247 16.91 17.23 7.24
C GLN A 247 16.03 18.15 6.38
N LEU A 248 15.18 18.98 6.99
CA LEU A 248 14.35 19.95 6.27
C LEU A 248 15.20 20.97 5.49
N PHE A 249 16.28 21.48 6.08
CA PHE A 249 17.22 22.35 5.38
C PHE A 249 17.87 21.63 4.20
N PHE A 250 18.42 20.44 4.43
CA PHE A 250 19.04 19.61 3.40
C PHE A 250 18.07 19.34 2.24
N TRP A 251 16.90 18.75 2.53
CA TRP A 251 15.90 18.43 1.51
C TRP A 251 15.44 19.66 0.74
N SER A 252 15.22 20.79 1.42
CA SER A 252 14.78 22.01 0.73
C SER A 252 15.83 22.55 -0.25
N HIS A 253 17.11 22.42 0.08
CA HIS A 253 18.21 22.86 -0.78
C HIS A 253 18.39 21.89 -1.95
N ASP A 254 18.44 20.60 -1.65
CA ASP A 254 18.60 19.51 -2.62
C ASP A 254 17.46 19.50 -3.66
N LEU A 255 16.22 19.79 -3.22
CA LEU A 255 15.07 19.93 -4.13
C LEU A 255 15.16 21.14 -5.06
N ILE A 256 15.87 22.22 -4.68
CA ILE A 256 16.11 23.36 -5.57
C ILE A 256 17.18 23.01 -6.61
N ILE A 257 18.21 22.25 -6.22
CA ILE A 257 19.24 21.74 -7.15
C ILE A 257 18.62 20.87 -8.23
N ALA A 258 17.62 20.05 -7.90
CA ALA A 258 16.85 19.26 -8.86
C ALA A 258 16.01 20.07 -9.88
N CYS A 259 15.97 21.40 -9.74
CA CYS A 259 15.40 22.33 -10.73
C CYS A 259 16.46 23.09 -11.54
N SER A 260 17.74 22.89 -11.26
CA SER A 260 18.84 23.59 -11.92
C SER A 260 19.29 22.88 -13.19
N ASP A 261 19.96 23.62 -14.08
CA ASP A 261 20.56 23.07 -15.30
C ASP A 261 21.70 22.08 -15.00
N ASP A 262 22.27 22.14 -13.79
CA ASP A 262 23.34 21.26 -13.31
C ASP A 262 22.81 19.91 -12.76
N PHE A 263 21.48 19.69 -12.78
CA PHE A 263 20.90 18.44 -12.30
C PHE A 263 21.35 17.24 -13.16
N SER A 264 21.81 16.18 -12.49
CA SER A 264 22.37 15.02 -13.17
C SER A 264 21.39 14.40 -14.18
N PRO A 265 21.81 14.18 -15.44
CA PRO A 265 20.94 13.59 -16.47
C PRO A 265 20.52 12.15 -16.13
N ASN A 266 21.36 11.41 -15.40
CA ASN A 266 21.02 10.08 -14.91
C ASN A 266 19.86 10.15 -13.89
N LEU A 267 19.97 11.04 -12.90
CA LEU A 267 18.90 11.25 -11.92
C LEU A 267 17.61 11.76 -12.59
N GLN A 268 17.73 12.60 -13.62
CA GLN A 268 16.59 13.08 -14.41
C GLN A 268 15.86 11.93 -15.12
N SER A 269 16.58 10.97 -15.71
CA SER A 269 15.96 9.79 -16.31
C SER A 269 15.21 8.94 -15.27
N ILE A 270 15.79 8.75 -14.08
CA ILE A 270 15.14 8.04 -12.98
C ILE A 270 13.89 8.80 -12.49
N ARG A 271 13.98 10.13 -12.36
CA ARG A 271 12.86 11.01 -11.98
C ARG A 271 11.70 10.87 -12.96
N GLU A 272 11.97 10.91 -14.26
CA GLU A 272 10.95 10.78 -15.31
C GLU A 272 10.25 9.43 -15.24
N ARG A 273 11.01 8.34 -15.06
CA ARG A 273 10.46 7.00 -14.86
C ARG A 273 9.58 6.92 -13.61
N LEU A 274 10.01 7.51 -12.49
CA LEU A 274 9.22 7.54 -11.26
C LEU A 274 7.94 8.38 -11.41
N LEU A 275 8.00 9.52 -12.11
CA LEU A 275 6.83 10.33 -12.42
C LEU A 275 5.84 9.59 -13.32
N GLU A 276 6.34 8.82 -14.30
CA GLU A 276 5.47 7.98 -15.12
C GLU A 276 4.75 6.93 -14.27
N ILE A 277 5.49 6.19 -13.42
CA ILE A 277 4.91 5.20 -12.51
C ILE A 277 3.87 5.86 -11.59
N LYS A 278 4.21 7.00 -10.97
CA LYS A 278 3.29 7.77 -10.12
C LYS A 278 2.02 8.12 -10.88
N ASN A 279 2.13 8.71 -12.06
CA ASN A 279 0.98 9.14 -12.85
C ASN A 279 0.09 7.96 -13.27
N GLN A 280 0.69 6.80 -13.58
CA GLN A 280 -0.06 5.58 -13.87
C GLN A 280 -0.80 5.07 -12.62
N LEU A 281 -0.14 5.04 -11.45
CA LEU A 281 -0.78 4.67 -10.19
C LEU A 281 -1.89 5.65 -9.79
N GLU A 282 -1.71 6.96 -10.02
CA GLU A 282 -2.69 8.01 -9.74
C GLU A 282 -3.94 7.84 -10.62
N ARG A 283 -3.74 7.50 -11.90
CA ARG A 283 -4.83 7.11 -12.78
C ARG A 283 -5.54 5.86 -12.26
N LEU A 284 -4.81 4.83 -11.83
CA LEU A 284 -5.43 3.62 -11.29
C LEU A 284 -6.29 3.91 -10.04
N GLU A 285 -5.79 4.76 -9.15
CA GLU A 285 -6.52 5.20 -7.95
C GLU A 285 -7.80 5.99 -8.31
N LEU A 286 -7.73 6.87 -9.31
CA LEU A 286 -8.85 7.72 -9.76
C LEU A 286 -9.87 6.98 -10.64
N THR A 287 -9.40 6.24 -11.65
CA THR A 287 -10.23 5.71 -12.73
C THR A 287 -10.47 4.21 -12.62
N HIS A 288 -9.74 3.47 -11.78
CA HIS A 288 -9.75 2.00 -11.82
C HIS A 288 -9.61 1.29 -10.46
N LYS A 289 -10.46 1.64 -9.48
CA LYS A 289 -10.86 0.65 -8.45
C LYS A 289 -11.57 -0.59 -9.06
N TRP A 290 -12.03 -0.49 -10.31
CA TRP A 290 -13.07 -1.36 -10.87
C TRP A 290 -12.61 -2.39 -11.91
N THR A 291 -11.40 -2.28 -12.49
CA THR A 291 -10.88 -3.27 -13.48
C THR A 291 -9.42 -3.67 -13.25
N LEU A 292 -8.78 -3.15 -12.20
CA LEU A 292 -7.40 -3.49 -11.86
C LEU A 292 -7.35 -4.92 -11.32
N ARG A 293 -6.58 -5.80 -11.95
CA ARG A 293 -6.22 -7.08 -11.33
C ARG A 293 -5.09 -6.79 -10.36
N GLN A 294 -5.15 -7.26 -9.11
CA GLN A 294 -4.11 -6.96 -8.11
C GLN A 294 -2.72 -7.39 -8.58
N THR A 295 -2.64 -8.44 -9.42
CA THR A 295 -1.38 -8.88 -10.07
C THR A 295 -0.70 -7.81 -10.92
N ASP A 296 -1.42 -6.80 -11.41
CA ASP A 296 -0.86 -5.69 -12.20
C ASP A 296 0.09 -4.84 -11.36
N LEU A 297 -0.16 -4.74 -10.05
CA LEU A 297 0.69 -4.02 -9.11
C LEU A 297 2.12 -4.57 -9.03
N PHE A 298 2.30 -5.87 -9.31
CA PHE A 298 3.63 -6.48 -9.33
C PHE A 298 4.57 -5.79 -10.32
N THR A 299 4.06 -5.33 -11.48
CA THR A 299 4.91 -4.66 -12.46
C THR A 299 5.48 -3.36 -11.89
N TYR A 300 4.66 -2.61 -11.15
CA TYR A 300 5.09 -1.38 -10.50
C TYR A 300 6.03 -1.66 -9.33
N GLN A 301 5.70 -2.63 -8.47
CA GLN A 301 6.56 -3.06 -7.37
C GLN A 301 7.95 -3.46 -7.86
N HIS A 302 8.02 -4.29 -8.90
CA HIS A 302 9.29 -4.75 -9.47
C HIS A 302 10.09 -3.59 -10.08
N GLN A 303 9.45 -2.67 -10.81
CA GLN A 303 10.14 -1.50 -11.35
C GLN A 303 10.70 -0.57 -10.26
N LEU A 304 9.96 -0.37 -9.16
CA LEU A 304 10.46 0.42 -8.03
C LEU A 304 11.60 -0.29 -7.31
N HIS A 305 11.52 -1.62 -7.17
CA HIS A 305 12.59 -2.44 -6.60
C HIS A 305 13.88 -2.35 -7.44
N ASP A 306 13.76 -2.43 -8.76
CA ASP A 306 14.89 -2.26 -9.67
C ASP A 306 15.55 -0.88 -9.51
N ILE A 307 14.75 0.19 -9.36
CA ILE A 307 15.27 1.53 -9.11
C ILE A 307 15.98 1.59 -7.75
N VAL A 308 15.44 0.97 -6.70
CA VAL A 308 16.11 0.91 -5.39
C VAL A 308 17.43 0.16 -5.49
N LYS A 309 17.50 -0.94 -6.25
CA LYS A 309 18.73 -1.71 -6.50
C LYS A 309 19.81 -0.97 -7.31
N MET A 310 19.48 0.18 -7.91
CA MET A 310 20.49 1.04 -8.54
C MET A 310 21.26 1.88 -7.52
N LYS A 311 20.76 2.01 -6.29
CA LYS A 311 21.49 2.68 -5.20
C LYS A 311 22.71 1.84 -4.82
N TYR A 312 23.78 2.50 -4.41
CA TYR A 312 25.00 1.86 -3.96
C TYR A 312 24.75 1.01 -2.70
N SER A 313 25.19 -0.23 -2.78
CA SER A 313 25.30 -1.20 -1.68
C SER A 313 26.76 -1.55 -1.46
N ASP A 314 27.15 -1.74 -0.20
CA ASP A 314 28.49 -2.20 0.17
C ASP A 314 28.58 -3.72 0.00
N ASP A 315 28.60 -4.17 -1.27
CA ASP A 315 28.63 -5.60 -1.63
C ASP A 315 30.06 -6.11 -1.92
N ASN A 316 31.08 -5.26 -1.81
CA ASN A 316 32.47 -5.61 -2.14
C ASN A 316 33.24 -6.02 -0.88
N GLU A 317 33.51 -7.31 -0.72
CA GLU A 317 34.28 -7.86 0.41
C GLU A 317 35.76 -7.39 0.44
N GLU A 318 36.31 -6.94 -0.69
CA GLU A 318 37.75 -6.67 -0.85
C GLU A 318 38.18 -5.25 -0.43
N GLU A 319 37.28 -4.26 -0.54
CA GLU A 319 37.51 -2.88 -0.10
C GLU A 319 36.26 -2.36 0.60
N ALA A 320 36.38 -1.97 1.87
CA ALA A 320 35.28 -1.36 2.61
C ALA A 320 34.78 -0.13 1.85
N GLY A 321 33.51 -0.15 1.43
CA GLY A 321 32.88 0.95 0.72
C GLY A 321 32.87 2.24 1.53
N ASP A 322 32.72 3.38 0.85
CA ASP A 322 32.50 4.66 1.55
C ASP A 322 31.09 4.63 2.18
N PRO A 323 30.96 4.64 3.52
CA PRO A 323 29.66 4.55 4.19
C PRO A 323 28.76 5.75 3.87
N THR A 324 29.32 6.87 3.40
CA THR A 324 28.55 8.05 3.00
C THR A 324 27.83 7.89 1.66
N LEU A 325 28.20 6.87 0.87
CA LEU A 325 27.59 6.53 -0.41
C LEU A 325 26.46 5.51 -0.28
N LEU A 326 26.38 4.79 0.86
CA LEU A 326 25.37 3.75 1.07
C LEU A 326 23.95 4.29 0.83
N GLY A 327 23.19 3.61 -0.02
CA GLY A 327 21.82 4.01 -0.34
C GLY A 327 21.71 5.24 -1.25
N LYS A 328 22.80 5.75 -1.83
CA LYS A 328 22.78 6.84 -2.82
C LYS A 328 22.91 6.32 -4.24
N PHE A 329 22.30 7.03 -5.19
CA PHE A 329 22.60 6.87 -6.61
C PHE A 329 23.98 7.46 -6.88
N LEU A 330 24.78 6.80 -7.72
CA LEU A 330 26.13 7.25 -8.05
C LEU A 330 26.19 7.88 -9.45
N ASN A 331 27.19 8.72 -9.65
CA ASN A 331 27.58 9.20 -10.97
C ASN A 331 28.18 8.06 -11.81
N GLU A 332 28.41 8.32 -13.09
CA GLU A 332 29.03 7.36 -14.03
C GLU A 332 30.41 6.88 -13.57
N ASP A 333 31.09 7.63 -12.70
CA ASP A 333 32.38 7.28 -12.12
C ASP A 333 32.30 6.17 -11.06
N GLY A 334 31.10 5.85 -10.56
CA GLY A 334 30.86 4.89 -9.49
C GLY A 334 31.49 5.26 -8.15
N LYS A 335 31.90 6.51 -7.94
CA LYS A 335 32.65 6.96 -6.76
C LYS A 335 32.04 8.17 -6.06
N THR A 336 31.21 8.94 -6.77
CA THR A 336 30.58 10.14 -6.21
C THR A 336 29.06 10.06 -6.34
N ALA A 337 28.36 10.67 -5.38
CA ALA A 337 26.91 10.78 -5.42
C ALA A 337 26.51 12.21 -5.87
N PRO A 338 25.76 12.38 -6.97
CA PRO A 338 25.27 13.69 -7.40
C PRO A 338 24.28 14.28 -6.38
N GLU A 339 24.21 15.61 -6.32
CA GLU A 339 23.19 16.32 -5.55
C GLU A 339 21.81 16.25 -6.25
N GLY A 340 20.75 16.60 -5.52
CA GLY A 340 19.37 16.62 -5.99
C GLY A 340 18.62 15.28 -5.89
N GLN A 341 19.17 14.28 -5.18
CA GLN A 341 18.57 12.93 -5.09
C GLN A 341 17.31 12.87 -4.23
N THR A 342 17.08 13.84 -3.35
CA THR A 342 15.93 13.91 -2.44
C THR A 342 14.59 13.78 -3.18
N ILE A 343 14.51 14.31 -4.41
CA ILE A 343 13.31 14.20 -5.25
C ILE A 343 12.95 12.74 -5.57
N LEU A 344 13.95 11.89 -5.84
CA LEU A 344 13.74 10.49 -6.16
C LEU A 344 13.24 9.74 -4.93
N GLU A 345 13.68 10.13 -3.74
CA GLU A 345 13.25 9.51 -2.49
C GLU A 345 11.80 9.83 -2.16
N PHE A 346 11.39 11.09 -2.30
CA PHE A 346 10.00 11.48 -2.14
C PHE A 346 9.10 10.79 -3.17
N LEU A 347 9.54 10.70 -4.43
CA LEU A 347 8.79 10.01 -5.48
C LEU A 347 8.68 8.50 -5.21
N LEU A 348 9.77 7.82 -4.81
CA LEU A 348 9.76 6.41 -4.45
C LEU A 348 8.78 6.14 -3.31
N ASN A 349 8.86 6.91 -2.23
CA ASN A 349 7.93 6.80 -1.09
C ASN A 349 6.48 7.05 -1.53
N LYS A 350 6.24 8.05 -2.39
CA LYS A 350 4.90 8.33 -2.93
C LYS A 350 4.36 7.13 -3.73
N CYS A 351 5.16 6.55 -4.63
CA CYS A 351 4.77 5.38 -5.42
C CYS A 351 4.48 4.15 -4.55
N TYR A 352 5.34 3.82 -3.59
CA TYR A 352 5.10 2.69 -2.67
C TYR A 352 3.84 2.90 -1.81
N ARG A 353 3.59 4.13 -1.36
CA ARG A 353 2.36 4.48 -0.63
C ARG A 353 1.11 4.27 -1.47
N MET A 354 1.13 4.68 -2.73
CA MET A 354 0.00 4.47 -3.63
C MET A 354 -0.26 2.99 -3.88
N ILE A 355 0.80 2.19 -4.04
CA ILE A 355 0.68 0.72 -4.13
C ILE A 355 0.05 0.15 -2.85
N PHE A 356 0.50 0.58 -1.68
CA PHE A 356 -0.07 0.13 -0.41
C PHE A 356 -1.56 0.48 -0.27
N VAL A 357 -1.96 1.70 -0.67
CA VAL A 357 -3.37 2.12 -0.67
C VAL A 357 -4.17 1.22 -1.62
N LEU A 358 -3.71 1.02 -2.86
CA LEU A 358 -4.38 0.16 -3.84
C LEU A 358 -4.51 -1.31 -3.37
N LEU A 359 -3.49 -1.84 -2.68
CA LEU A 359 -3.55 -3.18 -2.08
C LEU A 359 -4.57 -3.25 -0.94
N SER A 360 -4.60 -2.21 -0.10
CA SER A 360 -5.46 -2.15 1.09
C SER A 360 -6.94 -1.93 0.73
N GLU A 361 -7.20 -1.16 -0.32
CA GLU A 361 -8.54 -0.84 -0.83
C GLU A 361 -9.10 -1.90 -1.80
N SER A 362 -8.38 -2.98 -2.04
CA SER A 362 -8.88 -4.08 -2.87
C SER A 362 -10.31 -4.46 -2.43
N VAL A 363 -11.15 -5.02 -3.31
CA VAL A 363 -12.48 -5.54 -2.93
C VAL A 363 -12.35 -7.02 -2.53
N PRO A 364 -13.01 -7.53 -1.49
CA PRO A 364 -12.93 -8.94 -1.08
C PRO A 364 -13.84 -9.85 -1.94
N VAL A 365 -13.99 -9.54 -3.22
CA VAL A 365 -14.70 -10.37 -4.19
C VAL A 365 -13.71 -10.81 -5.27
N SER A 366 -13.88 -12.03 -5.75
CA SER A 366 -13.12 -12.54 -6.89
C SER A 366 -13.39 -11.69 -8.15
N GLU A 367 -12.43 -11.71 -9.08
CA GLU A 367 -12.51 -10.96 -10.34
C GLU A 367 -13.81 -11.23 -11.14
N ALA A 368 -14.32 -12.47 -11.07
CA ALA A 368 -15.56 -12.88 -11.73
C ALA A 368 -16.82 -12.20 -11.15
N LEU A 369 -16.81 -11.83 -9.85
CA LEU A 369 -17.94 -11.16 -9.19
C LEU A 369 -17.82 -9.64 -9.18
N THR A 370 -16.68 -9.08 -9.55
CA THR A 370 -16.47 -7.63 -9.63
C THR A 370 -17.59 -6.91 -10.38
N PRO A 371 -18.04 -7.34 -11.59
CA PRO A 371 -19.11 -6.65 -12.31
C PRO A 371 -20.43 -6.59 -11.52
N VAL A 372 -20.78 -7.69 -10.84
CA VAL A 372 -22.00 -7.79 -10.02
C VAL A 372 -21.90 -6.89 -8.80
N TYR A 373 -20.79 -6.99 -8.06
CA TYR A 373 -20.51 -6.17 -6.89
C TYR A 373 -20.56 -4.67 -7.20
N ASN A 374 -20.02 -4.26 -8.35
CA ASN A 374 -20.01 -2.86 -8.78
C ASN A 374 -21.42 -2.33 -9.06
N GLN A 375 -22.25 -3.13 -9.75
CA GLN A 375 -23.64 -2.77 -10.00
C GLN A 375 -24.41 -2.64 -8.69
N LEU A 376 -24.26 -3.58 -7.77
CA LEU A 376 -24.91 -3.54 -6.45
C LEU A 376 -24.47 -2.32 -5.63
N THR A 377 -23.17 -2.03 -5.59
CA THR A 377 -22.65 -0.87 -4.84
C THR A 377 -23.17 0.44 -5.42
N THR A 378 -23.26 0.54 -6.75
CA THR A 378 -23.83 1.72 -7.42
C THR A 378 -25.31 1.89 -7.07
N VAL A 379 -26.10 0.81 -7.16
CA VAL A 379 -27.53 0.85 -6.80
C VAL A 379 -27.70 1.25 -5.32
N ARG A 380 -26.90 0.67 -4.42
CA ARG A 380 -26.91 1.04 -3.00
C ARG A 380 -26.65 2.53 -2.79
N GLN A 381 -25.63 3.09 -3.45
CA GLN A 381 -25.30 4.52 -3.35
C GLN A 381 -26.45 5.40 -3.84
N CYS A 382 -27.07 5.05 -4.96
CA CYS A 382 -28.24 5.76 -5.45
C CYS A 382 -29.41 5.69 -4.47
N LEU A 383 -29.74 4.51 -3.94
CA LEU A 383 -30.81 4.34 -2.95
C LEU A 383 -30.54 5.13 -1.66
N LEU A 384 -29.30 5.16 -1.18
CA LEU A 384 -28.91 5.98 -0.02
C LEU A 384 -29.03 7.48 -0.31
N ALA A 385 -28.68 7.92 -1.52
CA ALA A 385 -28.84 9.31 -1.92
C ALA A 385 -30.32 9.72 -1.95
N VAL A 386 -31.18 8.85 -2.51
CA VAL A 386 -32.64 9.01 -2.51
C VAL A 386 -33.21 9.07 -1.08
N LYS A 387 -32.74 8.19 -0.20
CA LYS A 387 -33.12 8.22 1.22
C LYS A 387 -32.71 9.51 1.91
N LYS A 388 -31.54 10.05 1.55
CA LYS A 388 -31.02 11.29 2.14
C LYS A 388 -31.77 12.53 1.67
N THR A 389 -32.34 12.52 0.46
CA THR A 389 -33.17 13.64 -0.01
C THR A 389 -34.44 13.81 0.81
N GLY A 390 -34.93 12.75 1.46
CA GLY A 390 -36.04 12.83 2.43
C GLY A 390 -37.39 13.23 1.84
N ALA A 391 -37.52 13.26 0.51
CA ALA A 391 -38.78 13.46 -0.18
C ALA A 391 -39.46 12.11 -0.42
N PRO A 392 -40.81 12.04 -0.37
CA PRO A 392 -41.53 10.83 -0.71
C PRO A 392 -41.29 10.50 -2.17
N CYS A 393 -40.81 9.28 -2.43
CA CYS A 393 -40.54 8.80 -3.78
C CYS A 393 -41.73 8.00 -4.29
N SER A 394 -42.16 8.30 -5.51
CA SER A 394 -43.24 7.54 -6.14
C SER A 394 -42.79 6.12 -6.51
N ALA A 395 -43.75 5.20 -6.66
CA ALA A 395 -43.46 3.84 -7.12
C ALA A 395 -42.76 3.83 -8.50
N GLU A 396 -43.03 4.82 -9.36
CA GLU A 396 -42.41 4.98 -10.67
C GLU A 396 -40.93 5.37 -10.57
N GLU A 397 -40.57 6.22 -9.61
CA GLU A 397 -39.17 6.64 -9.36
C GLU A 397 -38.31 5.52 -8.78
N LEU A 398 -38.92 4.61 -8.01
CA LEU A 398 -38.23 3.45 -7.43
C LEU A 398 -38.13 2.25 -8.39
N TYR A 399 -38.93 2.23 -9.46
CA TYR A 399 -38.99 1.12 -10.41
C TYR A 399 -37.66 0.79 -11.09
N PRO A 400 -36.83 1.76 -11.56
CA PRO A 400 -35.54 1.46 -12.18
C PRO A 400 -34.59 0.70 -11.24
N TYR A 401 -34.59 1.02 -9.94
CA TYR A 401 -33.78 0.32 -8.94
C TYR A 401 -34.28 -1.10 -8.73
N GLN A 402 -35.61 -1.30 -8.61
CA GLN A 402 -36.20 -2.64 -8.49
C GLN A 402 -35.86 -3.52 -9.70
N MET A 403 -36.01 -2.96 -10.91
CA MET A 403 -35.67 -3.67 -12.15
C MET A 403 -34.20 -4.04 -12.20
N LYS A 404 -33.31 -3.14 -11.76
CA LYS A 404 -31.88 -3.42 -11.72
C LYS A 404 -31.54 -4.53 -10.70
N LEU A 405 -32.11 -4.50 -9.50
CA LEU A 405 -31.91 -5.54 -8.49
C LEU A 405 -32.46 -6.90 -8.96
N THR A 406 -33.64 -6.92 -9.58
CA THR A 406 -34.23 -8.13 -10.16
C THR A 406 -33.35 -8.69 -11.28
N SER A 407 -32.80 -7.81 -12.14
CA SER A 407 -31.84 -8.23 -13.18
C SER A 407 -30.58 -8.85 -12.61
N ILE A 408 -30.11 -8.41 -11.44
CA ILE A 408 -28.94 -8.98 -10.77
C ILE A 408 -29.31 -10.31 -10.10
N GLU A 409 -30.48 -10.38 -9.46
CA GLU A 409 -31.01 -11.61 -8.85
C GLU A 409 -31.14 -12.73 -9.89
N ASN A 410 -31.59 -12.40 -11.11
CA ASN A 410 -31.71 -13.34 -12.23
C ASN A 410 -30.35 -13.90 -12.72
N LEU A 411 -29.22 -13.31 -12.33
CA LEU A 411 -27.90 -13.89 -12.59
C LEU A 411 -27.58 -15.06 -11.65
N ARG A 412 -28.32 -15.20 -10.54
CA ARG A 412 -28.16 -16.28 -9.57
C ARG A 412 -28.88 -17.54 -10.05
N LYS A 413 -28.33 -18.69 -9.72
CA LYS A 413 -28.98 -20.01 -9.82
C LYS A 413 -28.97 -20.62 -8.42
N ASP A 414 -30.10 -21.15 -7.95
CA ASP A 414 -30.22 -21.72 -6.59
C ASP A 414 -29.71 -20.77 -5.47
N GLY A 415 -29.95 -19.46 -5.62
CA GLY A 415 -29.50 -18.44 -4.69
C GLY A 415 -27.98 -18.18 -4.72
N LYS A 416 -27.25 -18.63 -5.75
CA LYS A 416 -25.79 -18.48 -5.86
C LYS A 416 -25.40 -17.90 -7.22
N PHE A 417 -24.41 -17.03 -7.23
CA PHE A 417 -23.70 -16.64 -8.46
C PHE A 417 -22.71 -17.75 -8.85
N TYR A 418 -22.52 -17.91 -10.15
CA TYR A 418 -21.62 -18.89 -10.72
C TYR A 418 -20.70 -18.22 -11.72
N ASP A 419 -19.46 -18.67 -11.80
CA ASP A 419 -18.54 -18.29 -12.88
C ASP A 419 -18.89 -19.01 -14.19
N ASP A 420 -18.16 -18.69 -15.26
CA ASP A 420 -18.32 -19.28 -16.60
C ASP A 420 -18.13 -20.81 -16.63
N ARG A 421 -17.58 -21.41 -15.57
CA ARG A 421 -17.36 -22.86 -15.44
C ARG A 421 -18.34 -23.54 -14.49
N GLY A 422 -19.27 -22.79 -13.88
CA GLY A 422 -20.24 -23.34 -12.94
C GLY A 422 -19.72 -23.53 -11.53
N HIS A 423 -18.62 -22.86 -11.14
CA HIS A 423 -18.15 -22.83 -9.76
C HIS A 423 -18.68 -21.59 -9.01
N ILE A 424 -18.75 -21.69 -7.68
CA ILE A 424 -19.16 -20.58 -6.81
C ILE A 424 -17.94 -19.69 -6.54
N PRO A 425 -17.94 -18.42 -6.98
CA PRO A 425 -16.76 -17.56 -6.80
C PRO A 425 -16.63 -17.04 -5.36
N GLU A 426 -15.40 -16.76 -4.95
CA GLU A 426 -15.09 -16.18 -3.63
C GLU A 426 -15.68 -14.76 -3.50
N GLY A 427 -16.12 -14.42 -2.28
CA GLY A 427 -16.73 -13.13 -1.97
C GLY A 427 -18.23 -13.02 -2.30
N GLN A 428 -18.87 -14.12 -2.72
CA GLN A 428 -20.30 -14.17 -2.99
C GLN A 428 -21.17 -13.71 -1.81
N ALA A 429 -20.83 -14.09 -0.58
CA ALA A 429 -21.59 -13.70 0.59
C ALA A 429 -21.74 -12.17 0.67
N LEU A 430 -20.67 -11.43 0.38
CA LEU A 430 -20.72 -9.96 0.34
C LEU A 430 -21.66 -9.44 -0.75
N CYS A 431 -21.67 -10.04 -1.94
CA CYS A 431 -22.61 -9.64 -2.99
C CYS A 431 -24.06 -9.91 -2.57
N VAL A 432 -24.32 -11.04 -1.87
CA VAL A 432 -25.65 -11.36 -1.34
C VAL A 432 -26.04 -10.36 -0.26
N ASP A 433 -25.16 -10.07 0.70
CA ASP A 433 -25.40 -9.10 1.77
C ASP A 433 -25.74 -7.70 1.22
N VAL A 434 -24.97 -7.21 0.22
CA VAL A 434 -25.24 -5.91 -0.40
C VAL A 434 -26.55 -5.91 -1.19
N LEU A 435 -26.88 -7.03 -1.85
CA LEU A 435 -28.15 -7.19 -2.56
C LEU A 435 -29.34 -7.17 -1.59
N GLU A 436 -29.25 -7.89 -0.47
CA GLU A 436 -30.24 -7.84 0.60
C GLU A 436 -30.35 -6.44 1.20
N GLU A 437 -29.23 -5.77 1.47
CA GLU A 437 -29.20 -4.37 1.93
C GLU A 437 -29.92 -3.43 0.94
N CYS A 438 -29.70 -3.61 -0.36
CA CYS A 438 -30.39 -2.82 -1.39
C CYS A 438 -31.90 -3.06 -1.38
N TYR A 439 -32.35 -4.31 -1.25
CA TYR A 439 -33.78 -4.62 -1.13
C TYR A 439 -34.39 -4.04 0.15
N LEU A 440 -33.68 -4.10 1.28
CA LEU A 440 -34.11 -3.48 2.54
C LEU A 440 -34.20 -1.96 2.44
N LEU A 441 -33.22 -1.31 1.81
CA LEU A 441 -33.26 0.13 1.54
C LEU A 441 -34.46 0.50 0.68
N LEU A 442 -34.70 -0.26 -0.39
CA LEU A 442 -35.81 -0.06 -1.31
C LEU A 442 -37.17 -0.25 -0.61
N ALA A 443 -37.31 -1.27 0.23
CA ALA A 443 -38.51 -1.48 1.05
C ALA A 443 -38.73 -0.31 2.01
N SER A 444 -37.68 0.14 2.71
CA SER A 444 -37.78 1.27 3.65
C SER A 444 -38.20 2.58 2.98
N LEU A 445 -37.80 2.79 1.72
CA LEU A 445 -38.19 3.96 0.93
C LEU A 445 -39.67 3.91 0.52
N ARG A 446 -40.19 2.72 0.22
CA ARG A 446 -41.61 2.53 -0.10
C ARG A 446 -42.49 2.79 1.12
N GLU A 447 -42.11 2.22 2.26
CA GLU A 447 -42.84 2.41 3.52
C GLU A 447 -42.88 3.88 3.93
N SER A 448 -41.78 4.64 3.75
CA SER A 448 -41.78 6.08 4.03
C SER A 448 -42.70 6.86 3.10
N SER A 449 -42.77 6.51 1.81
CA SER A 449 -43.67 7.16 0.87
C SER A 449 -45.15 6.87 1.18
N GLU A 450 -45.47 5.61 1.50
CA GLU A 450 -46.83 5.19 1.86
C GLU A 450 -47.31 5.83 3.17
N ALA A 451 -46.41 6.02 4.14
CA ALA A 451 -46.73 6.71 5.40
C ALA A 451 -47.05 8.20 5.19
N GLU A 452 -46.36 8.91 4.29
CA GLU A 452 -46.63 10.32 3.99
C GLU A 452 -47.87 10.53 3.11
N GLU A 453 -48.15 9.61 2.19
CA GLU A 453 -49.42 9.59 1.42
C GLU A 453 -50.62 9.29 2.33
N GLY A 454 -50.46 8.45 3.36
CA GLY A 454 -51.50 8.18 4.36
C GLY A 454 -51.81 9.38 5.27
N VAL A 455 -50.79 10.15 5.67
CA VAL A 455 -50.96 11.35 6.53
C VAL A 455 -51.65 12.51 5.79
N THR A 456 -51.49 12.60 4.47
CA THR A 456 -52.19 13.61 3.66
C THR A 456 -53.66 13.25 3.36
N ALA A 457 -54.04 11.97 3.45
CA ALA A 457 -55.41 11.52 3.24
C ALA A 457 -56.33 11.61 4.48
N GLU A 458 -55.79 11.73 5.69
CA GLU A 458 -56.55 11.71 6.96
C GLU A 458 -56.76 13.07 7.66
N GLN A 459 -56.80 14.19 6.94
CA GLN A 459 -57.39 15.42 7.50
C GLN A 459 -58.88 15.56 7.12
N PRO A 460 -59.84 15.07 7.93
CA PRO A 460 -61.23 15.44 7.75
C PRO A 460 -61.40 16.91 8.20
N VAL A 461 -61.91 17.72 7.28
CA VAL A 461 -62.34 19.09 7.51
C VAL A 461 -63.42 19.11 8.58
N SER A 462 -63.04 19.37 9.84
CA SER A 462 -63.96 19.81 10.88
C SER A 462 -64.24 21.30 10.69
N ALA A 463 -65.12 21.65 9.76
CA ALA A 463 -65.74 22.96 9.69
C ALA A 463 -67.13 22.89 10.33
N ALA A 464 -67.30 23.72 11.35
CA ALA A 464 -68.51 23.90 12.14
C ALA A 464 -69.75 24.28 11.31
N ASN A 465 -70.90 23.80 11.78
CA ASN A 465 -72.13 24.59 11.91
C ASN A 465 -72.87 24.16 13.17
#